data_AF-A0A433MID4-F1
#
_entry.id   AF-A0A433MID4-F1
#
_cell.length_a   1.000
_cell.length_b   1.000
_cell.length_c   1.000
_cell.angle_alpha   90.00
_cell.angle_beta   90.00
_cell.angle_gamma   90.00
#
_symmetry.space_group_name_H-M   'P 1'
#
loop_
_entity.id
_entity.type
_entity.pdbx_description
1 polymer ?
#
loop_
_entity_poly.entity_id
_entity_poly.type
_entity_poly.pdbx_seq_one_letter_code
_entity_poly.pdbx_strand_id
1 'polypeptide(L)'
;MAADYQALKRTVIDVADDFSSLDIVAGYGSKYAASTKLGKIGISDPVLAVMPPRFNKVMRNLVGGSWRRVGSIDLVACETIGDLILLACRQSGATVPPNEPL
;
A
#
# COMPACT_ATOMS: atom_id res chain seq x y z
N MET A 1 -17.60 5.79 -9.84
CA MET A 1 -16.29 5.81 -10.51
C MET A 1 -15.43 4.76 -9.84
N ALA A 2 -14.93 3.77 -10.59
CA ALA A 2 -13.97 2.83 -10.03
C ALA A 2 -12.72 3.62 -9.62
N ALA A 3 -12.17 3.34 -8.44
CA ALA A 3 -10.96 4.00 -7.98
C ALA A 3 -9.83 3.76 -8.99
N ASP A 4 -9.18 4.84 -9.42
CA ASP A 4 -8.08 4.74 -10.37
C ASP A 4 -6.90 4.01 -9.72
N TYR A 5 -6.46 2.94 -10.38
CA TYR A 5 -5.37 2.10 -9.91
C TYR A 5 -4.09 2.91 -9.61
N GLN A 6 -3.77 3.91 -10.44
CA GLN A 6 -2.59 4.75 -10.24
C GLN A 6 -2.71 5.61 -8.99
N ALA A 7 -3.92 6.12 -8.71
CA ALA A 7 -4.17 6.88 -7.49
C ALA A 7 -4.04 6.01 -6.25
N LEU A 8 -4.56 4.77 -6.28
CA LEU A 8 -4.41 3.80 -5.20
C LEU A 8 -2.95 3.44 -4.97
N LYS A 9 -2.24 3.07 -6.03
CA LYS A 9 -0.80 2.75 -5.99
C LYS A 9 0.00 3.88 -5.36
N ARG A 10 -0.16 5.11 -5.86
CA ARG A 10 0.55 6.28 -5.32
C ARG A 10 0.24 6.49 -3.84
N THR A 11 -1.03 6.40 -3.47
CA THR A 11 -1.47 6.56 -2.09
C THR A 11 -0.89 5.48 -1.17
N VAL A 12 -0.82 4.24 -1.62
CA VAL A 12 -0.17 3.15 -0.86
C VAL A 12 1.31 3.45 -0.65
N ILE A 13 2.00 3.90 -1.70
CA ILE A 13 3.43 4.26 -1.62
C ILE A 13 3.63 5.44 -0.68
N ASP A 14 2.80 6.49 -0.75
CA ASP A 14 2.86 7.64 0.17
C ASP A 14 2.65 7.20 1.63
N VAL A 15 1.72 6.26 1.89
CA VAL A 15 1.55 5.74 3.25
C VAL A 15 2.74 4.87 3.66
N ALA A 16 3.30 4.05 2.77
CA ALA A 16 4.50 3.28 3.08
C ALA A 16 5.70 4.18 3.39
N ASP A 17 5.85 5.28 2.67
CA ASP A 17 6.86 6.32 2.89
C ASP A 17 6.73 7.00 4.25
N ASP A 18 5.51 7.38 4.65
CA ASP A 18 5.19 7.93 5.99
C ASP A 18 5.71 7.03 7.14
N PHE A 19 5.80 5.72 6.92
CA PHE A 19 6.23 4.73 7.91
C PHE A 19 7.62 4.15 7.63
N SER A 20 8.25 4.52 6.52
CA SER A 20 9.59 4.11 6.14
C SER A 20 10.63 5.06 6.72
N SER A 21 11.83 4.57 6.97
CA SER A 21 12.99 5.41 7.27
C SER A 21 13.67 5.96 6.01
N LEU A 22 13.14 5.65 4.82
CA LEU A 22 13.71 5.97 3.52
C LEU A 22 12.66 6.70 2.67
N ASP A 23 13.12 7.47 1.68
CA ASP A 23 12.25 8.13 0.70
C ASP A 23 11.87 7.14 -0.42
N ILE A 24 10.81 6.39 -0.14
CA ILE A 24 10.22 5.38 -1.03
C ILE A 24 9.53 6.05 -2.20
N VAL A 25 8.85 7.17 -1.98
CA VAL A 25 8.16 7.92 -3.05
C VAL A 25 9.15 8.35 -4.13
N ALA A 26 10.28 8.95 -3.75
CA ALA A 26 11.30 9.37 -4.71
C ALA A 26 12.09 8.19 -5.31
N GLY A 27 12.20 7.08 -4.58
CA GLY A 27 12.93 5.89 -5.02
C GLY A 27 12.10 4.88 -5.83
N TYR A 28 10.77 4.97 -5.84
CA TYR A 28 9.91 3.98 -6.49
C TYR A 28 10.02 4.05 -8.03
N GLY A 29 10.19 2.89 -8.67
CA GLY A 29 10.44 2.77 -10.11
C GLY A 29 11.92 2.86 -10.52
N SER A 30 12.82 3.21 -9.58
CA SER A 30 14.27 3.26 -9.83
C SER A 30 15.05 2.39 -8.84
N LYS A 31 14.91 2.66 -7.54
CA LYS A 31 15.57 1.94 -6.43
C LYS A 31 14.65 0.93 -5.76
N TYR A 32 13.35 1.20 -5.76
CA TYR A 32 12.32 0.34 -5.20
C TYR A 32 11.31 -0.04 -6.29
N ALA A 33 10.71 -1.21 -6.12
CA ALA A 33 9.71 -1.79 -7.02
C ALA A 33 8.64 -2.51 -6.19
N ALA A 34 7.57 -2.98 -6.81
CA ALA A 34 6.51 -3.73 -6.14
C ALA A 34 7.08 -4.95 -5.38
N SER A 35 8.04 -5.65 -5.98
CA SER A 35 8.76 -6.79 -5.38
C SER A 35 9.72 -6.42 -4.23
N THR A 36 9.84 -5.13 -3.88
CA THR A 36 10.68 -4.70 -2.76
C THR A 36 10.02 -5.10 -1.44
N LYS A 37 10.78 -5.84 -0.62
CA LYS A 37 10.34 -6.24 0.72
C LYS A 37 10.17 -5.03 1.64
N LEU A 38 9.07 -5.01 2.40
CA LEU A 38 8.78 -3.97 3.39
C LEU A 38 9.88 -3.88 4.46
N GLY A 39 10.39 -5.02 4.92
CA GLY A 39 11.51 -5.05 5.86
C GLY A 39 12.79 -4.39 5.32
N LYS A 40 13.02 -4.40 4.00
CA LYS A 40 14.19 -3.75 3.37
C LYS A 40 14.10 -2.22 3.43
N ILE A 41 12.88 -1.70 3.51
CA ILE A 41 12.59 -0.27 3.58
C ILE A 41 12.28 0.19 5.01
N GLY A 42 12.62 -0.62 6.02
CA GLY A 42 12.42 -0.27 7.44
C GLY A 42 10.99 -0.45 7.95
N ILE A 43 10.08 -1.00 7.13
CA ILE A 43 8.73 -1.33 7.55
C ILE A 43 8.73 -2.76 8.08
N SER A 44 8.79 -2.90 9.41
CA SER A 44 8.78 -4.18 10.14
C SER A 44 7.40 -4.52 10.68
N ASP A 45 7.18 -5.75 11.16
CA ASP A 45 5.88 -6.19 11.70
C ASP A 45 5.29 -5.25 12.77
N PRO A 46 6.07 -4.68 13.71
CA PRO A 46 5.54 -3.67 14.64
C PRO A 46 5.04 -2.40 13.95
N VAL A 47 5.70 -1.97 12.87
CA VAL A 47 5.29 -0.82 12.06
C VAL A 47 3.99 -1.15 11.31
N LEU A 48 3.91 -2.34 10.71
CA LEU A 48 2.72 -2.84 10.04
C LEU A 48 1.53 -2.97 10.99
N ALA A 49 1.76 -3.28 12.27
CA ALA A 49 0.72 -3.36 13.28
C ALA A 49 0.08 -2.00 13.61
N VAL A 50 0.84 -0.89 13.51
CA VAL A 50 0.38 0.49 13.81
C VAL A 50 -0.04 1.28 12.57
N MET A 51 0.26 0.77 11.37
CA MET A 51 -0.15 1.34 10.09
C MET A 51 -1.67 1.36 9.80
N PRO A 52 -2.52 0.41 10.27
CA PRO A 52 -3.93 0.32 9.84
C PRO A 52 -4.77 1.58 10.07
N PRO A 53 -4.68 2.32 11.19
CA PRO A 53 -5.47 3.54 11.38
C PRO A 53 -5.20 4.61 10.31
N ARG A 54 -3.92 4.84 9.98
CA ARG A 54 -3.51 5.78 8.93
C ARG A 54 -3.91 5.26 7.56
N PHE A 55 -3.57 4.01 7.26
CA PHE A 55 -3.87 3.36 5.98
C PHE A 55 -5.37 3.39 5.66
N ASN A 56 -6.22 2.92 6.57
CA ASN A 56 -7.66 2.95 6.40
C ASN A 56 -8.22 4.36 6.24
N LYS A 57 -7.68 5.34 6.97
CA LYS A 57 -8.13 6.75 6.85
C LYS A 57 -7.84 7.30 5.47
N VAL A 58 -6.61 7.14 4.98
CA VAL A 58 -6.21 7.65 3.66
C VAL A 58 -6.97 6.92 2.54
N MET A 59 -7.08 5.60 2.62
CA MET A 59 -7.82 4.82 1.61
C MET A 59 -9.31 5.16 1.58
N ARG A 60 -9.95 5.31 2.75
CA ARG A 60 -11.35 5.74 2.82
C ARG A 60 -11.56 7.14 2.27
N ASN A 61 -10.60 8.05 2.42
CA ASN A 61 -10.66 9.37 1.78
C ASN A 61 -10.56 9.27 0.25
N LEU A 62 -9.78 8.32 -0.27
CA LEU A 62 -9.59 8.13 -1.70
C LEU A 62 -10.79 7.44 -2.38
N VAL A 63 -11.24 6.31 -1.83
CA VAL A 63 -12.25 5.44 -2.49
C VAL A 63 -13.63 5.51 -1.82
N GLY A 64 -13.77 6.28 -0.75
CA GLY A 64 -15.04 6.52 -0.07
C GLY A 64 -15.61 5.27 0.61
N GLY A 65 -16.93 5.11 0.51
CA GLY A 65 -17.68 4.00 1.12
C GLY A 65 -17.37 2.62 0.55
N SER A 66 -16.65 2.53 -0.57
CA SER A 66 -16.21 1.27 -1.16
C SER A 66 -15.06 0.61 -0.40
N TRP A 67 -14.38 1.37 0.48
CA TRP A 67 -13.24 0.86 1.24
C TRP A 67 -13.67 -0.16 2.30
N ARG A 68 -13.15 -1.37 2.19
CA ARG A 68 -13.23 -2.38 3.26
C ARG A 68 -12.07 -2.20 4.23
N ARG A 69 -12.38 -2.16 5.52
CA ARG A 69 -11.40 -1.93 6.57
C ARG A 69 -10.37 -3.07 6.61
N VAL A 70 -9.10 -2.68 6.62
CA VAL A 70 -7.93 -3.56 6.74
C VAL A 70 -7.47 -3.61 8.21
N GLY A 71 -7.24 -4.81 8.73
CA GLY A 71 -6.72 -5.04 10.07
C GLY A 71 -5.19 -5.11 10.11
N SER A 72 -4.62 -5.16 11.32
CA SER A 72 -3.17 -5.36 11.50
C SER A 72 -2.70 -6.69 10.91
N ILE A 73 -3.50 -7.77 11.02
CA ILE A 73 -3.14 -9.10 10.51
C ILE A 73 -3.00 -9.07 8.98
N ASP A 74 -3.90 -8.37 8.29
CA ASP A 74 -3.86 -8.25 6.83
C ASP A 74 -2.60 -7.51 6.35
N LEU A 75 -2.15 -6.48 7.09
CA LEU A 75 -0.93 -5.74 6.77
C LEU A 75 0.34 -6.51 7.13
N VAL A 76 0.36 -7.21 8.26
CA VAL A 76 1.50 -8.05 8.66
C VAL A 76 1.70 -9.22 7.70
N ALA A 77 0.62 -9.68 7.04
CA ALA A 77 0.71 -10.68 5.98
C ALA A 77 1.33 -10.14 4.67
N CYS A 78 1.49 -8.82 4.51
CA CYS A 78 2.16 -8.24 3.35
C CYS A 78 3.68 -8.28 3.53
N GLU A 79 4.39 -8.90 2.58
CA GLU A 79 5.85 -8.96 2.62
C GLU A 79 6.49 -7.86 1.75
N THR A 80 5.78 -7.39 0.72
CA THR A 80 6.29 -6.47 -0.29
C THR A 80 5.39 -5.25 -0.47
N ILE A 81 5.92 -4.21 -1.14
CA ILE A 81 5.11 -3.03 -1.52
C ILE A 81 3.97 -3.43 -2.46
N GLY A 82 4.21 -4.39 -3.36
CA GLY A 82 3.22 -4.96 -4.26
C GLY A 82 2.05 -5.58 -3.51
N ASP A 83 2.32 -6.31 -2.42
CA ASP A 83 1.27 -6.91 -1.59
C ASP A 83 0.36 -5.85 -0.96
N LEU A 84 0.92 -4.73 -0.50
CA LEU A 84 0.12 -3.61 0.03
C LEU A 84 -0.76 -2.99 -1.05
N ILE A 85 -0.24 -2.83 -2.28
CA ILE A 85 -0.99 -2.29 -3.41
C ILE A 85 -2.13 -3.24 -3.79
N LEU A 86 -1.85 -4.55 -3.87
CA LEU A 86 -2.85 -5.58 -4.15
C LEU A 86 -3.92 -5.62 -3.07
N LEU A 87 -3.53 -5.54 -1.80
CA LEU A 87 -4.47 -5.50 -0.68
C LEU A 87 -5.38 -4.27 -0.80
N ALA A 88 -4.82 -3.09 -1.08
CA ALA A 88 -5.61 -1.89 -1.28
C ALA A 88 -6.60 -2.05 -2.45
N CYS A 89 -6.14 -2.56 -3.59
CA CYS A 89 -7.00 -2.78 -4.76
C CYS A 89 -8.12 -3.77 -4.50
N ARG A 90 -7.82 -4.89 -3.80
CA ARG A 90 -8.82 -5.89 -3.40
C ARG A 90 -9.88 -5.29 -2.48
N GLN A 91 -9.46 -4.47 -1.52
CA GLN A 91 -10.35 -3.89 -0.52
C GLN A 91 -11.13 -2.67 -1.02
N SER A 92 -10.63 -1.98 -2.04
CA SER A 92 -11.35 -0.91 -2.74
C SER A 92 -12.24 -1.42 -3.88
N GLY A 93 -12.07 -2.68 -4.30
CA GLY A 93 -12.71 -3.22 -5.50
C GLY A 93 -12.15 -2.65 -6.81
N ALA A 94 -10.91 -2.14 -6.80
CA ALA A 94 -10.25 -1.63 -7.99
C ALA A 94 -9.64 -2.77 -8.82
N THR A 95 -9.70 -2.65 -10.14
CA THR A 95 -9.09 -3.60 -11.07
C THR A 95 -7.60 -3.31 -11.20
N VAL A 96 -6.78 -4.34 -10.94
CA VAL A 96 -5.33 -4.29 -11.18
C VAL A 96 -5.06 -4.58 -12.66
N PRO A 97 -4.32 -3.72 -13.38
CA PRO A 97 -4.02 -3.96 -14.78
C PRO A 97 -3.04 -5.14 -14.94
N PRO A 98 -3.17 -5.96 -16.00
CA PRO A 98 -2.43 -7.21 -16.16
C PRO A 98 -0.92 -7.05 -16.40
N ASN A 99 -0.43 -5.86 -16.74
CA ASN A 99 0.99 -5.58 -17.04
C ASN A 99 1.72 -4.83 -15.90
N GLU A 100 1.13 -4.76 -14.70
CA GLU A 100 1.83 -4.18 -13.55
C GLU A 100 2.91 -5.13 -13.04
N PRO A 101 4.15 -4.63 -12.80
CA PRO A 101 5.14 -5.42 -12.10
C PRO A 101 4.65 -5.60 -10.65
N LEU A 102 4.35 -6.85 -10.29
CA LEU A 102 4.10 -7.31 -8.92
C LEU A 102 5.41 -7.82 -8.33
#